data_AF-A0A168RAW9-F1
#
_entry.id   AF-A0A168RAW9-F1
#
_cell.length_a   1.000
_cell.length_b   1.000
_cell.length_c   1.000
_cell.angle_alpha   90.00
_cell.angle_beta   90.00
_cell.angle_gamma   90.00
#
_symmetry.space_group_name_H-M   'P 1'
#
loop_
_entity.id
_entity.type
_entity.pdbx_description
1 polymer ?
#
loop_
_entity_poly.entity_id
_entity_poly.type
_entity_poly.pdbx_seq_one_letter_code
_entity_poly.pdbx_strand_id
1 'polypeptide(L)'
;MNNQYIGLRIFGIDTPEIKKSNDEKLALKENYYGQKAKQELIRLLKWKVIKIKILKIDKYQRKVVILKNYQNVDVAMQLLKKGLARVKYVSLYKYSKPYWIVDDKLIEYYYKMVNLENEARKLNLGIWKENLKYVFHKN
;
A
#
# COMPACT_ATOMS: atom_id res chain seq x y z
N MET A 1 -30.31 -5.49 7.30
CA MET A 1 -28.91 -5.13 7.64
C MET A 1 -28.49 -3.99 6.73
N ASN A 2 -28.02 -2.87 7.28
CA ASN A 2 -27.54 -1.75 6.47
C ASN A 2 -26.18 -2.12 5.86
N ASN A 3 -26.10 -2.27 4.54
CA ASN A 3 -24.84 -2.49 3.82
C ASN A 3 -24.01 -1.20 3.83
N GLN A 4 -23.37 -0.90 4.97
CA GLN A 4 -22.41 0.20 5.05
C GLN A 4 -21.06 -0.24 4.46
N TYR A 5 -20.66 0.41 3.38
CA TYR A 5 -19.32 0.25 2.83
C TYR A 5 -18.31 1.00 3.69
N ILE A 6 -17.26 0.30 4.12
CA ILE A 6 -16.18 0.88 4.92
C ILE A 6 -14.93 0.99 4.05
N GLY A 7 -14.39 2.21 3.94
CA GLY A 7 -13.11 2.45 3.29
C GLY A 7 -11.93 2.03 4.18
N LEU A 8 -11.07 1.15 3.67
CA LEU A 8 -9.82 0.73 4.32
C LEU A 8 -8.61 1.25 3.54
N ARG A 9 -7.59 1.76 4.25
CA ARG A 9 -6.27 2.09 3.67
C ARG A 9 -5.23 1.19 4.30
N ILE A 10 -4.51 0.42 3.47
CA ILE A 10 -3.40 -0.39 3.96
C ILE A 10 -2.29 0.55 4.44
N PHE A 11 -1.82 0.31 5.66
CA PHE A 11 -0.83 1.14 6.32
C PHE A 11 0.48 1.24 5.55
N GLY A 12 1.01 2.46 5.45
CA GLY A 12 2.40 2.71 5.08
C GLY A 12 2.81 2.39 3.65
N ILE A 13 1.88 2.03 2.77
CA ILE A 13 2.16 1.78 1.36
C ILE A 13 1.40 2.72 0.43
N ASP A 14 1.93 2.85 -0.78
CA ASP A 14 1.34 3.55 -1.90
C ASP A 14 1.43 2.69 -3.16
N THR A 15 0.31 2.54 -3.85
CA THR A 15 0.20 1.81 -5.12
C THR A 15 -0.09 2.79 -6.24
N PRO A 16 0.35 2.51 -7.48
CA PRO A 16 -0.03 3.31 -8.64
C PRO A 16 -1.56 3.36 -8.80
N GLU A 17 -2.09 4.51 -9.19
CA GLU A 17 -3.54 4.71 -9.30
C GLU A 17 -4.10 4.11 -10.61
N ILE A 18 -5.29 3.51 -10.53
CA ILE A 18 -5.98 3.00 -11.73
C ILE A 18 -6.80 4.08 -12.45
N LYS A 19 -7.16 5.15 -11.75
CA LYS A 19 -7.93 6.28 -12.27
C LYS A 19 -7.66 7.51 -11.42
N LYS A 20 -7.84 8.68 -12.00
CA LYS A 20 -7.80 9.97 -11.30
C LYS A 20 -9.03 10.79 -11.64
N SER A 21 -9.29 11.84 -10.86
CA SER A 21 -10.30 12.85 -11.18
C SER A 21 -9.96 13.54 -12.50
N ASN A 22 -10.97 14.12 -13.15
CA ASN A 22 -10.91 14.62 -14.53
C ASN A 22 -9.73 15.58 -14.82
N ASP A 23 -9.25 16.31 -13.82
CA ASP A 23 -8.18 17.30 -14.00
C ASP A 23 -6.76 16.76 -13.80
N GLU A 24 -6.59 15.52 -13.32
CA GLU A 24 -5.27 14.92 -13.14
C GLU A 24 -4.99 13.79 -14.14
N LYS A 25 -3.84 13.89 -14.82
CA LYS A 25 -3.37 12.81 -15.69
C LYS A 25 -2.70 11.69 -14.88
N LEU A 26 -2.86 10.47 -15.36
CA LEU A 26 -2.07 9.33 -14.92
C LEU A 26 -0.68 9.43 -15.55
N ALA A 27 0.35 8.96 -14.86
CA ALA A 27 1.64 8.72 -15.50
C ALA A 27 1.52 7.55 -16.49
N LEU A 28 2.44 7.50 -17.46
CA LEU A 28 2.40 6.61 -18.63
C LEU A 28 2.08 5.13 -18.30
N LYS A 29 2.62 4.62 -17.19
CA LYS A 29 2.50 3.23 -16.72
C LYS A 29 1.74 3.11 -15.39
N GLU A 30 1.20 4.21 -14.86
CA GLU A 30 0.52 4.23 -13.55
C GLU A 30 -0.68 3.28 -13.53
N ASN A 31 -1.57 3.36 -14.54
CA ASN A 31 -2.70 2.44 -14.66
C ASN A 31 -2.24 0.97 -14.75
N TYR A 32 -1.24 0.68 -15.58
CA TYR A 32 -0.74 -0.68 -15.81
C TYR A 32 -0.30 -1.35 -14.51
N TYR A 33 0.52 -0.67 -13.70
CA TYR A 33 0.95 -1.21 -12.41
C TYR A 33 -0.16 -1.15 -11.35
N GLY A 34 -1.05 -0.17 -11.41
CA GLY A 34 -2.23 -0.09 -10.54
C GLY A 34 -3.16 -1.29 -10.73
N GLN A 35 -3.38 -1.73 -11.98
CA GLN A 35 -4.16 -2.92 -12.29
C GLN A 35 -3.46 -4.19 -11.78
N LYS A 36 -2.13 -4.30 -11.89
CA LYS A 36 -1.38 -5.43 -11.31
C LYS A 36 -1.53 -5.50 -9.79
N ALA A 37 -1.43 -4.36 -9.10
CA ALA A 37 -1.65 -4.30 -7.65
C ALA A 37 -3.08 -4.72 -7.28
N LYS A 38 -4.09 -4.24 -8.04
CA LYS A 38 -5.49 -4.65 -7.87
C LYS A 38 -5.70 -6.15 -8.08
N GLN A 39 -5.10 -6.73 -9.12
CA GLN A 39 -5.18 -8.17 -9.40
C GLN A 39 -4.59 -9.00 -8.25
N GLU A 40 -3.45 -8.58 -7.71
CA GLU A 40 -2.84 -9.25 -6.56
C GLU A 40 -3.72 -9.16 -5.31
N LEU A 41 -4.32 -7.99 -5.05
CA LEU A 41 -5.25 -7.81 -3.94
C LEU A 41 -6.48 -8.72 -4.08
N ILE A 42 -7.06 -8.79 -5.28
CA ILE A 42 -8.17 -9.70 -5.61
C ILE A 42 -7.78 -11.15 -5.36
N ARG A 43 -6.60 -11.57 -5.82
CA ARG A 43 -6.09 -12.94 -5.63
C ARG A 43 -5.95 -13.30 -4.14
N LEU A 44 -5.52 -12.34 -3.32
CA LEU A 44 -5.31 -12.54 -1.88
C LEU A 44 -6.62 -12.56 -1.08
N LEU A 45 -7.63 -11.77 -1.47
CA LEU A 45 -8.75 -11.42 -0.58
C LEU A 45 -10.15 -11.74 -1.12
N LYS A 46 -10.34 -11.87 -2.44
CA LYS A 46 -11.69 -12.01 -3.01
C LYS A 46 -12.37 -13.28 -2.51
N TRP A 47 -13.60 -13.13 -2.03
CA TRP A 47 -14.44 -14.21 -1.46
C TRP A 47 -13.82 -14.97 -0.29
N LYS A 48 -12.92 -14.31 0.47
CA LYS A 48 -12.21 -14.91 1.59
C LYS A 48 -12.35 -14.05 2.84
N VAL A 49 -12.32 -14.71 4.00
CA VAL A 49 -12.23 -14.01 5.29
C VAL A 49 -10.91 -13.26 5.36
N ILE A 50 -10.96 -12.04 5.89
CA ILE A 50 -9.80 -11.18 6.10
C ILE A 50 -9.65 -10.85 7.58
N LYS A 51 -8.41 -10.65 8.01
CA LYS A 51 -8.07 -10.21 9.36
C LYS A 51 -7.57 -8.79 9.30
N ILE A 52 -8.17 -7.91 10.11
CA ILE A 52 -7.91 -6.48 10.09
C ILE A 52 -7.46 -6.06 11.48
N LYS A 53 -6.29 -5.43 11.58
CA LYS A 53 -5.91 -4.64 12.75
C LYS A 53 -6.02 -3.18 12.39
N ILE A 54 -6.98 -2.47 12.98
CA ILE A 54 -7.15 -1.03 12.80
C ILE A 54 -6.07 -0.32 13.61
N LEU A 55 -5.35 0.60 12.97
CA LEU A 55 -4.33 1.42 13.62
C LEU A 55 -4.89 2.79 13.97
N LYS A 56 -5.64 3.40 13.06
CA LYS A 56 -6.31 4.70 13.24
C LYS A 56 -7.30 5.00 12.12
N ILE A 57 -7.92 6.16 12.17
CA ILE A 57 -8.72 6.74 11.07
C ILE A 57 -7.92 7.90 10.47
N ASP A 58 -7.88 8.00 9.13
CA ASP A 58 -7.23 9.12 8.45
C ASP A 58 -8.18 10.30 8.21
N LYS A 59 -7.65 11.43 7.72
CA LYS A 59 -8.43 12.65 7.44
C LYS A 59 -9.54 12.50 6.40
N TYR A 60 -9.56 11.38 5.66
CA TYR A 60 -10.59 11.04 4.68
C TYR A 60 -11.58 10.02 5.24
N GLN A 61 -11.63 9.84 6.56
CA GLN A 61 -12.49 8.89 7.26
C GLN A 61 -12.27 7.41 6.88
N ARG A 62 -11.09 7.08 6.36
CA ARG A 62 -10.72 5.68 6.07
C ARG A 62 -10.04 5.08 7.29
N LYS A 63 -10.36 3.82 7.58
CA LYS A 63 -9.62 3.05 8.60
C LYS A 63 -8.26 2.65 8.02
N VAL A 64 -7.20 3.12 8.65
CA VAL A 64 -5.82 2.72 8.33
C VAL A 64 -5.53 1.41 9.03
N VAL A 65 -5.11 0.39 8.28
CA VAL A 65 -5.10 -0.99 8.75
C VAL A 65 -3.83 -1.74 8.40
N ILE A 66 -3.47 -2.70 9.26
CA ILE A 66 -2.70 -3.88 8.84
C ILE A 66 -3.73 -4.93 8.42
N LEU A 67 -3.57 -5.44 7.21
CA LEU A 67 -4.52 -6.36 6.57
C LEU A 67 -3.83 -7.69 6.26
N LYS A 68 -4.42 -8.77 6.76
CA LYS A 68 -3.98 -10.14 6.47
C LYS A 68 -5.12 -10.94 5.84
N ASN A 69 -4.78 -11.88 4.97
CA ASN A 69 -5.77 -12.83 4.44
C ASN A 69 -6.07 -13.97 5.44
N TYR A 70 -6.96 -14.87 5.07
CA TYR A 70 -7.32 -16.07 5.85
C TYR A 70 -6.13 -16.97 6.24
N GLN A 71 -5.04 -16.96 5.46
CA GLN A 71 -3.80 -17.72 5.73
C GLN A 71 -2.78 -16.93 6.57
N ASN A 72 -3.18 -15.82 7.20
CA ASN A 72 -2.30 -14.90 7.93
C ASN A 72 -1.22 -14.23 7.06
N VAL A 73 -1.35 -14.23 5.74
CA VAL A 73 -0.43 -13.54 4.84
C VAL A 73 -0.71 -12.05 4.88
N ASP A 74 0.33 -11.27 5.18
CA ASP A 74 0.26 -9.80 5.21
C ASP A 74 0.22 -9.21 3.80
N VAL A 75 -0.85 -8.50 3.49
CA VAL A 75 -1.11 -7.96 2.14
C VAL A 75 -0.11 -6.86 1.78
N ALA A 76 0.25 -5.99 2.72
CA ALA A 76 1.21 -4.92 2.46
C ALA A 76 2.57 -5.51 2.08
N MET A 77 3.01 -6.49 2.86
CA MET A 77 4.28 -7.18 2.65
C MET A 77 4.32 -7.91 1.31
N GLN A 78 3.22 -8.55 0.90
CA GLN A 78 3.15 -9.22 -0.42
C GLN A 78 3.24 -8.23 -1.58
N LEU A 79 2.55 -7.09 -1.48
CA LEU A 79 2.60 -6.05 -2.52
C LEU A 79 4.00 -5.45 -2.64
N LEU A 80 4.66 -5.16 -1.51
CA LEU A 80 6.04 -4.65 -1.49
C LEU A 80 7.03 -5.68 -2.06
N LYS A 81 6.96 -6.94 -1.60
CA LYS A 81 7.81 -8.04 -2.08
C LYS A 81 7.73 -8.23 -3.60
N LYS A 82 6.55 -8.06 -4.19
CA LYS A 82 6.34 -8.18 -5.64
C LYS A 82 6.67 -6.90 -6.42
N GLY A 83 7.09 -5.82 -5.74
CA GLY A 83 7.32 -4.52 -6.35
C GLY A 83 6.04 -3.88 -6.89
N LEU A 84 4.87 -4.16 -6.30
CA LEU A 84 3.58 -3.60 -6.72
C LEU A 84 3.16 -2.37 -5.90
N ALA A 85 3.91 -2.05 -4.85
CA ALA A 85 3.74 -0.89 -4.00
C ALA A 85 5.11 -0.35 -3.56
N ARG A 86 5.12 0.88 -3.05
CA ARG A 86 6.26 1.50 -2.36
C ARG A 86 5.88 1.87 -0.93
N VAL A 87 6.85 1.89 -0.02
CA VAL A 87 6.66 2.45 1.32
C VAL A 87 6.50 3.96 1.17
N LYS A 88 5.43 4.50 1.75
CA LYS A 88 5.14 5.94 1.72
C LYS A 88 4.39 6.37 2.97
N TYR A 89 4.47 7.67 3.27
CA TYR A 89 3.73 8.36 4.33
C TYR A 89 4.10 8.00 5.78
N VAL A 90 4.93 6.97 5.99
CA VAL A 90 5.49 6.60 7.30
C VAL A 90 6.65 7.50 7.68
N SER A 91 6.71 7.89 8.96
CA SER A 91 7.87 8.56 9.54
C SER A 91 8.12 8.06 10.96
N LEU A 92 9.39 7.86 11.30
CA LEU A 92 9.82 7.57 12.66
C LEU A 92 10.09 8.86 13.46
N TYR A 93 10.47 9.93 12.75
CA TYR A 93 11.06 11.13 13.36
C TYR A 93 10.21 12.40 13.22
N LYS A 94 9.20 12.40 12.34
CA LYS A 94 8.41 13.61 12.03
C LYS A 94 6.93 13.41 12.34
N TYR A 95 6.48 14.01 13.44
CA TYR A 95 5.08 14.07 13.86
C TYR A 95 4.14 14.52 12.74
N SER A 96 4.58 15.50 11.92
CA SER A 96 3.75 16.10 10.88
C SER A 96 3.46 15.18 9.67
N LYS A 97 4.07 13.99 9.60
CA LYS A 97 3.79 13.03 8.52
C LYS A 97 2.54 12.23 8.85
N PRO A 98 1.74 11.83 7.83
CA PRO A 98 0.45 11.19 8.06
C PRO A 98 0.52 9.94 8.94
N TYR A 99 1.65 9.22 8.94
CA TYR A 99 1.85 8.01 9.75
C TYR A 99 3.15 8.10 10.58
N TRP A 100 3.19 9.05 11.54
CA TRP A 100 4.19 9.00 12.59
C TRP A 100 3.99 7.77 13.49
N ILE A 101 5.07 7.04 13.77
CA ILE A 101 5.07 5.82 14.58
C ILE A 101 5.96 6.03 15.81
N VAL A 102 5.45 5.67 16.99
CA VAL A 102 6.21 5.58 18.25
C VAL A 102 6.14 4.20 18.91
N ASP A 103 5.32 3.29 18.36
CA ASP A 103 5.15 1.92 18.88
C ASP A 103 6.22 1.00 18.30
N ASP A 104 6.98 0.32 19.16
CA ASP A 104 8.11 -0.54 18.77
C ASP A 104 7.71 -1.62 17.75
N LYS A 105 6.53 -2.23 17.92
CA LYS A 105 6.05 -3.27 16.98
C LYS A 105 5.79 -2.69 15.60
N LEU A 106 5.28 -1.47 15.51
CA LEU A 106 5.09 -0.77 14.24
C LEU A 106 6.42 -0.27 13.64
N ILE A 107 7.42 0.05 14.47
CA ILE A 107 8.78 0.36 14.02
C ILE A 107 9.40 -0.88 13.36
N GLU A 108 9.36 -2.04 14.02
CA GLU A 108 9.82 -3.30 13.44
C GLU A 108 9.07 -3.65 12.14
N TYR A 109 7.75 -3.45 12.13
CA TYR A 109 6.93 -3.65 10.94
C TYR A 109 7.37 -2.75 9.80
N TYR A 110 7.64 -1.47 10.07
CA TYR A 110 8.16 -0.52 9.08
C TYR A 110 9.51 -0.97 8.51
N TYR A 111 10.45 -1.41 9.35
CA TYR A 111 11.74 -1.90 8.85
C TYR A 111 11.59 -3.13 7.96
N LYS A 112 10.67 -4.05 8.29
CA LYS A 112 10.34 -5.19 7.40
C LYS A 112 9.81 -4.72 6.05
N MET A 113 8.97 -3.69 6.02
CA MET A 113 8.45 -3.11 4.78
C MET A 113 9.57 -2.52 3.93
N VAL A 114 10.46 -1.72 4.53
CA VAL A 114 11.60 -1.09 3.85
C VAL A 114 12.53 -2.15 3.28
N ASN A 115 12.80 -3.22 4.03
CA ASN A 115 13.65 -4.30 3.55
C ASN A 115 13.05 -4.99 2.32
N LEU A 116 11.76 -5.34 2.34
CA LEU A 116 11.09 -5.97 1.19
C LEU A 116 11.06 -5.06 -0.05
N GLU A 117 10.85 -3.76 0.15
CA GLU A 117 10.95 -2.79 -0.95
C GLU A 117 12.36 -2.74 -1.54
N ASN A 118 13.38 -2.71 -0.69
CA ASN A 118 14.78 -2.69 -1.13
C ASN A 118 15.16 -3.98 -1.87
N GLU A 119 14.69 -5.14 -1.42
CA GLU A 119 14.85 -6.41 -2.14
C GLU A 119 14.17 -6.36 -3.52
N ALA A 120 12.93 -5.90 -3.59
CA ALA A 120 12.20 -5.77 -4.85
C ALA A 120 12.88 -4.78 -5.82
N ARG A 121 13.49 -3.70 -5.30
CA ARG A 121 14.33 -2.76 -6.08
C ARG A 121 15.58 -3.44 -6.63
N LYS A 122 16.34 -4.14 -5.78
CA LYS A 122 17.56 -4.86 -6.17
C LYS A 122 17.29 -5.90 -7.26
N LEU A 123 16.17 -6.61 -7.15
CA LEU A 123 15.73 -7.62 -8.11
C LEU A 123 14.98 -7.04 -9.31
N ASN A 124 14.86 -5.71 -9.39
CA ASN A 124 14.19 -5.00 -10.48
C ASN A 124 12.76 -5.55 -10.74
N LEU A 125 11.93 -5.65 -9.68
CA LEU A 125 10.58 -6.22 -9.75
C LEU A 125 9.50 -5.15 -9.89
N GLY A 126 8.42 -5.48 -10.60
CA GLY A 126 7.22 -4.64 -10.68
C GLY A 126 7.53 -3.20 -11.11
N ILE A 127 7.09 -2.23 -10.30
CA ILE A 127 7.28 -0.79 -10.55
C ILE A 127 8.76 -0.39 -10.63
N TRP A 128 9.67 -1.18 -10.05
CA TRP A 128 11.10 -0.89 -10.03
C TRP A 128 11.77 -1.12 -11.39
N LYS A 129 11.12 -1.85 -12.30
CA LYS A 129 11.52 -2.00 -13.72
C LYS A 129 11.51 -0.70 -14.51
N GLU A 130 10.92 0.34 -13.93
CA GLU A 130 10.60 1.58 -14.61
C GLU A 130 11.28 2.77 -13.95
N ASN A 131 11.40 3.85 -14.71
CA ASN A 131 11.55 5.15 -14.09
C ASN A 131 10.24 5.50 -13.35
N LEU A 132 10.33 5.76 -12.05
CA LEU A 132 9.16 6.00 -11.19
C LEU A 132 8.29 7.17 -11.65
N LYS A 133 8.83 8.13 -12.39
CA LYS A 133 8.04 9.23 -12.99
C LYS A 133 6.99 8.72 -13.98
N TYR A 134 7.20 7.55 -14.57
CA TYR A 134 6.23 6.90 -15.45
C TYR A 134 5.19 6.09 -14.67
N VAL A 135 5.45 5.78 -13.40
CA VAL A 135 4.57 4.94 -12.58
C VAL A 135 3.77 5.77 -11.57
N PHE A 136 4.29 6.94 -11.16
CA PHE A 136 3.63 7.86 -10.24
C PHE A 136 3.71 9.30 -10.78
N HIS A 137 2.56 9.92 -11.02
CA HIS A 137 2.48 11.27 -11.61
C HIS A 137 2.93 12.41 -10.66
N LYS A 138 2.98 12.18 -9.34
CA LYS A 138 3.47 13.15 -8.35
C LYS A 138 4.29 12.40 -7.28
N ASN A 139 5.53 12.83 -7.05
CA ASN A 139 6.45 12.25 -6.05
C ASN A 139 6.16 12.79 -4.66
#